data_AF-A0A947T1Z0-F1
#
_entry.id   AF-A0A947T1Z0-F1
#
_cell.length_a   1.000
_cell.length_b   1.000
_cell.length_c   1.000
_cell.angle_alpha   90.00
_cell.angle_beta   90.00
_cell.angle_gamma   90.00
#
_symmetry.space_group_name_H-M   'P 1'
#
loop_
_entity.id
_entity.type
_entity.pdbx_description
1 polymer ?
#
loop_
_entity_poly.entity_id
_entity_poly.type
_entity_poly.pdbx_seq_one_letter_code
_entity_poly.pdbx_strand_id
1 'polypeptide(L)'
;MRWSRAYIPTLRDDPTDAEAISHKLLVRGGFIRQLMAGSYSLLPLGKRVADKVIGIIRQEIEAIGGVEFELPVVHPGEVWKRTGRWDSVGDELLRIKDRRGADLALALTHEEIFTLHAGELASYRDLPQLWYHFQTKFRDEPRAKGGLLRVREFVMKDSYSFDLDTAGLDVQFDRHFEAYKNVFRRIGTDAVSVEASSGVMGGTESIEFMVRSDSGEDDIAICPACDYAANTEKATSALPAFGDQVWKAPPERFPTPGIRTIAALQEAEGFASAPQQIKTLAYVIDGQMTLLLLRGDHELMEQKLIDGTGTADIRPAHPEEIRRALGADPGSLGAVGVSHLPVIADPALEGRTNMVTGANEDDWHLRGVDVARDIEVSRWLDLRKVKAGEACPRCGAALAL
;
A
#
# COMPACT_ATOMS: atom_id res chain seq x y z
N MET A 1 30.32 -21.81 22.35
CA MET A 1 30.77 -22.52 21.14
C MET A 1 32.19 -22.05 20.85
N ARG A 2 33.16 -22.95 20.64
CA ARG A 2 34.52 -22.54 20.24
C ARG A 2 34.52 -22.18 18.75
N TRP A 3 35.23 -21.11 18.37
CA TRP A 3 35.31 -20.65 16.98
C TRP A 3 35.76 -21.75 16.00
N SER A 4 36.76 -22.55 16.40
CA SER A 4 37.30 -23.65 15.59
C SER A 4 36.32 -24.78 15.26
N ARG A 5 35.13 -24.79 15.87
CA ARG A 5 34.05 -25.75 15.59
C ARG A 5 32.82 -25.09 14.96
N ALA A 6 32.88 -23.80 14.68
CA ALA A 6 31.77 -23.04 14.11
C ALA A 6 32.03 -22.78 12.62
N TYR A 7 31.00 -22.97 11.79
CA TYR A 7 31.05 -22.50 10.40
C TYR A 7 30.70 -21.01 10.36
N ILE A 8 31.72 -20.15 10.32
CA ILE A 8 31.58 -18.69 10.27
C ILE A 8 32.48 -18.18 9.14
N PRO A 9 32.02 -18.27 7.88
CA PRO A 9 32.82 -17.92 6.71
C PRO A 9 32.88 -16.40 6.54
N THR A 10 33.78 -15.73 7.24
CA THR A 10 33.95 -14.29 7.11
C THR A 10 34.55 -13.91 5.76
N LEU A 11 34.15 -12.78 5.18
CA LEU A 11 34.74 -12.23 3.96
C LEU A 11 35.49 -10.94 4.25
N ARG A 12 36.62 -10.73 3.57
CA ARG A 12 37.40 -9.50 3.65
C ARG A 12 36.66 -8.35 2.97
N ASP A 13 36.25 -8.59 1.73
CA ASP A 13 35.68 -7.60 0.82
C ASP A 13 34.15 -7.69 0.79
N ASP A 14 33.49 -6.61 0.37
CA ASP A 14 32.05 -6.57 0.19
C ASP A 14 31.64 -7.49 -0.99
N PRO A 15 30.53 -8.24 -0.86
CA PRO A 15 29.96 -8.97 -1.99
C PRO A 15 29.47 -7.98 -3.06
N THR A 16 29.74 -8.29 -4.33
CA THR A 16 29.55 -7.37 -5.46
C THR A 16 28.08 -7.03 -5.76
N ASP A 17 27.16 -7.89 -5.34
CA ASP A 17 25.72 -7.84 -5.57
C ASP A 17 24.92 -7.27 -4.38
N ALA A 18 25.61 -6.87 -3.30
CA ALA A 18 24.96 -6.25 -2.14
C ALA A 18 25.03 -4.74 -2.19
N GLU A 19 23.87 -4.07 -2.25
CA GLU A 19 23.78 -2.62 -2.13
C GLU A 19 23.62 -2.18 -0.67
N ALA A 20 22.61 -2.72 0.03
CA ALA A 20 22.29 -2.37 1.40
C ALA A 20 23.42 -2.72 2.39
N ILE A 21 23.70 -1.82 3.33
CA ILE A 21 24.76 -2.00 4.33
C ILE A 21 24.51 -3.23 5.21
N SER A 22 23.26 -3.48 5.60
CA SER A 22 22.85 -4.66 6.36
C SER A 22 23.19 -5.96 5.60
N HIS A 23 22.88 -6.02 4.30
CA HIS A 23 23.19 -7.17 3.45
C HIS A 23 24.70 -7.42 3.38
N LYS A 24 25.50 -6.38 3.10
CA LYS A 24 26.97 -6.46 3.05
C LYS A 24 27.55 -7.02 4.35
N LEU A 25 27.14 -6.46 5.48
CA LEU A 25 27.65 -6.85 6.79
C LEU A 25 27.23 -8.27 7.19
N LEU A 26 25.99 -8.68 6.92
CA LEU A 26 25.51 -10.03 7.24
C LEU A 26 26.26 -11.09 6.42
N VAL A 27 26.54 -10.83 5.14
CA VAL A 27 27.33 -11.74 4.30
C VAL A 27 28.79 -11.76 4.78
N ARG A 28 29.42 -10.60 4.96
CA ARG A 28 30.83 -10.51 5.42
C ARG A 28 31.07 -11.09 6.79
N GLY A 29 30.12 -10.93 7.71
CA GLY A 29 30.17 -11.51 9.05
C GLY A 29 29.89 -13.01 9.10
N GLY A 30 29.55 -13.65 7.97
CA GLY A 30 29.21 -15.06 7.93
C GLY A 30 27.89 -15.39 8.63
N PHE A 31 26.92 -14.47 8.60
CA PHE A 31 25.58 -14.68 9.17
C PHE A 31 24.63 -15.32 8.15
N ILE A 32 24.76 -14.97 6.88
CA ILE A 32 23.88 -15.46 5.81
C ILE A 32 24.65 -15.84 4.55
N ARG A 33 24.08 -16.73 3.75
CA ARG A 33 24.51 -17.03 2.37
C ARG A 33 23.31 -17.17 1.46
N GLN A 34 23.39 -16.59 0.28
CA GLN A 34 22.34 -16.71 -0.71
C GLN A 34 22.37 -18.11 -1.33
N LEU A 35 21.20 -18.74 -1.45
CA LEU A 35 21.00 -20.01 -2.15
C LEU A 35 20.44 -19.79 -3.55
N MET A 36 19.49 -18.86 -3.68
CA MET A 36 18.96 -18.34 -4.94
C MET A 36 18.51 -16.88 -4.76
N ALA A 37 18.11 -16.21 -5.85
CA ALA A 37 17.55 -14.85 -5.77
C ALA A 37 16.42 -14.79 -4.72
N GLY A 38 16.60 -13.97 -3.68
CA GLY A 38 15.64 -13.83 -2.59
C GLY A 38 15.50 -15.04 -1.65
N SER A 39 16.42 -16.01 -1.62
CA SER A 39 16.41 -17.07 -0.61
C SER A 39 17.80 -17.22 0.01
N TYR A 40 17.84 -17.20 1.35
CA TYR A 40 19.06 -17.14 2.13
C TYR A 40 19.11 -18.24 3.19
N SER A 41 20.24 -18.92 3.25
CA SER A 41 20.61 -19.76 4.39
C SER A 41 21.05 -18.88 5.55
N LEU A 42 20.37 -19.01 6.70
CA LEU A 42 20.86 -18.47 7.98
C LEU A 42 21.96 -19.39 8.53
N LEU A 43 23.20 -18.91 8.53
CA LEU A 43 24.36 -19.62 9.09
C LEU A 43 24.30 -19.61 10.63
N PRO A 44 25.17 -20.34 11.35
CA PRO A 44 25.07 -20.49 12.80
C PRO A 44 24.94 -19.19 13.61
N LEU A 45 25.61 -18.10 13.20
CA LEU A 45 25.43 -16.79 13.84
C LEU A 45 24.09 -16.14 13.51
N GLY A 46 23.66 -16.19 12.24
CA GLY A 46 22.35 -15.71 11.79
C GLY A 46 21.21 -16.42 12.50
N LYS A 47 21.26 -17.76 12.59
CA LYS A 47 20.29 -18.57 13.32
C LYS A 47 20.20 -18.19 14.80
N ARG A 48 21.34 -17.97 15.47
CA ARG A 48 21.36 -17.55 16.89
C ARG A 48 20.72 -16.17 17.10
N VAL A 49 20.87 -15.24 16.15
CA VAL A 49 20.22 -13.93 16.22
C VAL A 49 18.72 -14.09 15.99
N ALA A 50 18.33 -14.84 14.95
CA ALA A 50 16.92 -15.14 14.66
C ALA A 50 16.22 -15.78 15.88
N ASP A 51 16.86 -16.75 16.54
CA ASP A 51 16.30 -17.41 17.74
C ASP A 51 16.09 -16.45 18.92
N LYS A 52 16.96 -15.45 19.07
CA LYS A 52 16.79 -14.40 20.09
C LYS A 52 15.62 -13.49 19.76
N VAL A 53 15.50 -13.08 18.50
CA VAL A 53 14.39 -12.23 18.03
C VAL A 53 13.06 -12.98 18.20
N ILE A 54 12.99 -14.23 17.74
CA ILE A 54 11.84 -15.12 17.94
C ILE A 54 11.52 -15.26 19.44
N GLY A 55 12.53 -15.46 20.29
CA GLY A 55 12.33 -15.55 21.73
C GLY A 55 11.73 -14.29 22.36
N ILE A 56 12.12 -13.10 21.91
CA ILE A 56 11.53 -11.83 22.35
C ILE A 56 10.08 -11.73 21.89
N ILE A 57 9.82 -11.96 20.60
CA ILE A 57 8.47 -11.87 20.03
C ILE A 57 7.52 -12.86 20.72
N ARG A 58 7.94 -14.11 20.90
CA ARG A 58 7.19 -15.16 21.61
C ARG A 58 6.76 -14.68 23.00
N GLN A 59 7.70 -14.16 23.78
CA GLN A 59 7.40 -13.69 25.14
C GLN A 59 6.38 -12.56 25.18
N GLU A 60 6.43 -11.61 24.24
CA GLU A 60 5.46 -10.50 24.18
C GLU A 60 4.07 -10.95 23.69
N ILE A 61 4.00 -11.89 22.74
CA ILE A 61 2.72 -12.42 22.25
C ILE A 61 2.07 -13.36 23.30
N GLU A 62 2.85 -14.20 23.98
CA GLU A 62 2.34 -15.02 25.09
C GLU A 62 1.87 -14.16 26.27
N ALA A 63 2.51 -13.00 26.52
CA ALA A 63 2.10 -12.08 27.58
C ALA A 63 0.70 -11.48 27.36
N ILE A 64 0.22 -11.42 26.12
CA ILE A 64 -1.15 -11.01 25.79
C ILE A 64 -2.12 -12.19 25.63
N GLY A 65 -1.68 -13.41 25.96
CA GLY A 65 -2.50 -14.63 25.94
C GLY A 65 -2.43 -15.43 24.65
N GLY A 66 -1.45 -15.15 23.77
CA GLY A 66 -1.31 -15.88 22.53
C GLY A 66 -0.83 -17.32 22.71
N VAL A 67 -1.41 -18.23 21.92
CA VAL A 67 -1.06 -19.65 21.88
C VAL A 67 -0.34 -19.96 20.58
N GLU A 68 0.86 -20.54 20.68
CA GLU A 68 1.69 -20.86 19.52
C GLU A 68 1.24 -22.14 18.81
N PHE A 69 1.13 -22.07 17.49
CA PHE A 69 0.82 -23.14 16.57
C PHE A 69 2.05 -23.50 15.72
N GLU A 70 1.98 -24.65 15.05
CA GLU A 70 2.84 -24.99 13.91
C GLU A 70 1.95 -25.45 12.75
N LEU A 71 1.77 -24.56 11.76
CA LEU A 71 0.90 -24.84 10.61
C LEU A 71 1.70 -25.26 9.35
N PRO A 72 1.10 -26.08 8.46
CA PRO A 72 1.74 -26.49 7.22
C PRO A 72 2.12 -25.30 6.31
N VAL A 73 3.19 -25.46 5.53
CA VAL A 73 3.60 -24.50 4.47
C VAL A 73 2.85 -24.76 3.16
N VAL A 74 2.44 -26.01 2.92
CA VAL A 74 1.76 -26.40 1.69
C VAL A 74 0.27 -26.43 1.94
N HIS A 75 -0.48 -25.56 1.27
CA HIS A 75 -1.92 -25.40 1.41
C HIS A 75 -2.65 -26.07 0.24
N PRO A 76 -3.78 -26.77 0.47
CA PRO A 76 -4.67 -27.17 -0.61
C PRO A 76 -5.20 -25.92 -1.33
N GLY A 77 -5.18 -25.88 -2.66
CA GLY A 77 -5.64 -24.70 -3.41
C GLY A 77 -7.12 -24.35 -3.16
N GLU A 78 -7.93 -25.33 -2.78
CA GLU A 78 -9.36 -25.14 -2.45
C GLU A 78 -9.59 -24.10 -1.34
N VAL A 79 -8.75 -24.05 -0.30
CA VAL A 79 -8.95 -23.11 0.81
C VAL A 79 -8.80 -21.65 0.38
N TRP A 80 -7.87 -21.39 -0.54
CA TRP A 80 -7.64 -20.08 -1.15
C TRP A 80 -8.71 -19.71 -2.19
N LYS A 81 -9.23 -20.70 -2.92
CA LYS A 81 -10.32 -20.48 -3.88
C LYS A 81 -11.61 -20.06 -3.17
N ARG A 82 -11.87 -20.62 -1.98
CA ARG A 82 -13.02 -20.25 -1.15
C ARG A 82 -13.01 -18.79 -0.70
N THR A 83 -11.83 -18.19 -0.50
CA THR A 83 -11.68 -16.78 -0.13
C THR A 83 -11.54 -15.86 -1.34
N GLY A 84 -11.48 -16.41 -2.57
CA GLY A 84 -11.17 -15.66 -3.80
C GLY A 84 -9.70 -15.26 -3.94
N ARG A 85 -8.89 -15.41 -2.88
CA ARG A 85 -7.46 -15.04 -2.86
C ARG A 85 -6.58 -15.93 -3.71
N TRP A 86 -7.11 -17.07 -4.16
CA TRP A 86 -6.43 -17.88 -5.18
C TRP A 86 -6.17 -17.11 -6.47
N ASP A 87 -7.07 -16.22 -6.89
CA ASP A 87 -6.92 -15.46 -8.13
C ASP A 87 -6.48 -14.02 -7.85
N SER A 88 -7.02 -13.37 -6.82
CA SER A 88 -6.76 -11.93 -6.55
C SER A 88 -5.33 -11.62 -6.12
N VAL A 89 -4.60 -12.55 -5.51
CA VAL A 89 -3.18 -12.36 -5.11
C VAL A 89 -2.25 -12.38 -6.33
N GLY A 90 -2.71 -12.86 -7.49
CA GLY A 90 -1.93 -12.82 -8.72
C GLY A 90 -0.66 -13.69 -8.66
N ASP A 91 0.44 -13.19 -9.23
CA ASP A 91 1.67 -13.95 -9.44
C ASP A 91 2.50 -14.14 -8.16
N GLU A 92 2.23 -13.39 -7.09
CA GLU A 92 2.94 -13.55 -5.82
C GLU A 92 2.63 -14.88 -5.12
N LEU A 93 1.45 -15.45 -5.36
CA LEU A 93 1.05 -16.75 -4.84
C LEU A 93 1.69 -17.86 -5.68
N LEU A 94 2.71 -18.52 -5.13
CA LEU A 94 3.31 -19.68 -5.80
C LEU A 94 2.34 -20.87 -5.78
N ARG A 95 1.80 -21.18 -6.95
CA ARG A 95 0.90 -22.32 -7.19
C ARG A 95 1.68 -23.50 -7.75
N ILE A 96 1.51 -24.67 -7.14
CA ILE A 96 2.16 -25.92 -7.57
C ILE A 96 1.11 -27.01 -7.77
N LYS A 97 1.44 -28.02 -8.57
CA LYS A 97 0.62 -29.23 -8.70
C LYS A 97 1.36 -30.42 -8.13
N ASP A 98 0.66 -31.23 -7.36
CA ASP A 98 1.22 -32.50 -6.89
C ASP A 98 1.22 -33.57 -8.00
N ARG A 99 1.79 -34.75 -7.71
CA ARG A 99 1.83 -35.88 -8.66
C ARG A 99 0.46 -36.41 -9.09
N ARG A 100 -0.62 -36.06 -8.37
CA ARG A 100 -2.01 -36.43 -8.69
C ARG A 100 -2.73 -35.30 -9.43
N GLY A 101 -2.05 -34.18 -9.71
CA GLY A 101 -2.60 -33.01 -10.37
C GLY A 101 -3.39 -32.07 -9.45
N ALA A 102 -3.35 -32.29 -8.13
CA ALA A 102 -4.04 -31.44 -7.17
C ALA A 102 -3.39 -30.05 -7.10
N ASP A 103 -4.22 -29.01 -7.10
CA ASP A 103 -3.77 -27.64 -6.91
C ASP A 103 -3.33 -27.42 -5.48
N LEU A 104 -2.12 -26.89 -5.32
CA LEU A 104 -1.53 -26.53 -4.04
C LEU A 104 -0.95 -25.11 -4.14
N ALA A 105 -0.82 -24.46 -2.98
CA ALA A 105 -0.07 -23.22 -2.86
C ALA A 105 1.00 -23.37 -1.78
N LEU A 106 2.15 -22.69 -1.96
CA LEU A 106 3.01 -22.40 -0.83
C LEU A 106 2.43 -21.23 -0.04
N ALA A 107 2.56 -21.29 1.27
CA ALA A 107 1.98 -20.32 2.18
C ALA A 107 2.58 -18.92 1.97
N LEU A 108 1.80 -18.04 1.36
CA LEU A 108 2.08 -16.60 1.35
C LEU A 108 1.76 -15.96 2.72
N THR A 109 0.77 -16.53 3.41
CA THR A 109 0.22 -16.18 4.73
C THR A 109 -0.77 -17.28 5.15
N HIS A 110 -1.44 -17.15 6.31
CA HIS A 110 -2.25 -18.20 6.93
C HIS A 110 -3.69 -17.79 7.33
N GLU A 111 -4.26 -16.68 6.81
CA GLU A 111 -5.66 -16.30 7.16
C GLU A 111 -6.63 -17.45 6.90
N GLU A 112 -6.57 -18.09 5.73
CA GLU A 112 -7.44 -19.20 5.34
C GLU A 112 -7.35 -20.38 6.31
N ILE A 113 -6.13 -20.69 6.77
CA ILE A 113 -5.84 -21.88 7.58
C ILE A 113 -6.29 -21.66 9.02
N PHE A 114 -5.95 -20.51 9.61
CA PHE A 114 -6.44 -20.17 10.94
C PHE A 114 -7.96 -20.02 10.96
N THR A 115 -8.57 -19.44 9.91
CA THR A 115 -10.03 -19.37 9.77
C THR A 115 -10.67 -20.75 9.71
N LEU A 116 -10.03 -21.72 9.03
CA LEU A 116 -10.52 -23.10 8.99
C LEU A 116 -10.58 -23.70 10.40
N HIS A 117 -9.53 -23.54 11.20
CA HIS A 117 -9.51 -24.00 12.59
C HIS A 117 -10.49 -23.23 13.48
N ALA A 118 -10.65 -21.92 13.28
CA ALA A 118 -11.64 -21.14 14.01
C ALA A 118 -13.08 -21.58 13.69
N GLY A 119 -13.32 -22.12 12.50
CA GLY A 119 -14.60 -22.72 12.13
C GLY A 119 -14.98 -23.96 12.97
N GLU A 120 -14.04 -24.53 13.73
CA GLU A 120 -14.32 -25.63 14.68
C GLU A 120 -14.84 -25.13 16.03
N LEU A 121 -14.77 -23.82 16.32
CA LEU A 121 -15.29 -23.22 17.54
C LEU A 121 -16.83 -23.30 17.53
N ALA A 122 -17.40 -24.02 18.50
CA ALA A 122 -18.83 -24.33 18.52
C ALA A 122 -19.65 -23.35 19.39
N SER A 123 -19.00 -22.56 20.24
CA SER A 123 -19.68 -21.66 21.16
C SER A 123 -19.00 -20.30 21.28
N TYR A 124 -19.80 -19.25 21.50
CA TYR A 124 -19.28 -17.93 21.90
C TYR A 124 -18.45 -17.99 23.19
N ARG A 125 -18.64 -19.04 24.02
CA ARG A 125 -17.86 -19.26 25.25
C ARG A 125 -16.43 -19.66 25.00
N ASP A 126 -16.13 -20.12 23.79
CA ASP A 126 -14.78 -20.43 23.36
C ASP A 126 -14.06 -19.16 22.88
N LEU A 127 -14.71 -18.00 22.82
CA LEU A 127 -14.12 -16.72 22.43
C LEU A 127 -13.84 -15.83 23.66
N PRO A 128 -12.83 -14.95 23.60
CA PRO A 128 -11.92 -14.73 22.46
C PRO A 128 -10.81 -15.77 22.36
N GLN A 129 -10.26 -15.94 21.16
CA GLN A 129 -9.06 -16.75 20.90
C GLN A 129 -7.94 -15.88 20.35
N LEU A 130 -6.70 -16.24 20.68
CA LEU A 130 -5.50 -15.61 20.14
C LEU A 130 -4.47 -16.67 19.78
N TRP A 131 -4.27 -16.89 18.49
CA TRP A 131 -3.37 -17.92 17.97
C TRP A 131 -2.30 -17.29 17.10
N TYR A 132 -1.08 -17.82 17.16
CA TYR A 132 0.03 -17.30 16.37
C TYR A 132 1.04 -18.40 16.04
N HIS A 133 1.96 -18.16 15.11
CA HIS A 133 3.07 -19.08 14.84
C HIS A 133 4.29 -18.35 14.31
N PHE A 134 5.44 -19.03 14.31
CA PHE A 134 6.61 -18.64 13.52
C PHE A 134 6.80 -19.66 12.41
N GLN A 135 6.64 -19.24 11.16
CA GLN A 135 6.58 -20.20 10.06
C GLN A 135 7.13 -19.61 8.76
N THR A 136 7.74 -20.46 7.93
CA THR A 136 8.32 -20.08 6.64
C THR A 136 7.26 -19.77 5.60
N LYS A 137 7.28 -18.52 5.12
CA LYS A 137 6.47 -18.03 4.02
C LYS A 137 7.21 -18.06 2.70
N PHE A 138 6.42 -18.14 1.63
CA PHE A 138 6.90 -17.94 0.29
C PHE A 138 6.05 -16.89 -0.44
N ARG A 139 6.71 -15.85 -0.94
CA ARG A 139 6.13 -14.84 -1.85
C ARG A 139 6.96 -14.83 -3.12
N ASP A 140 6.35 -14.98 -4.29
CA ASP A 140 7.10 -14.96 -5.55
C ASP A 140 7.47 -13.53 -5.98
N GLU A 141 8.25 -12.88 -5.13
CA GLU A 141 8.67 -11.50 -5.27
C GLU A 141 9.49 -11.31 -6.57
N PRO A 142 9.00 -10.50 -7.54
CA PRO A 142 9.69 -10.30 -8.81
C PRO A 142 11.07 -9.65 -8.64
N ARG A 143 11.29 -8.87 -7.57
CA ARG A 143 12.57 -8.19 -7.30
C ARG A 143 12.99 -8.31 -5.85
N ALA A 144 13.60 -9.44 -5.50
CA ALA A 144 14.27 -9.58 -4.20
C ALA A 144 15.48 -8.62 -4.12
N LYS A 145 15.53 -7.79 -3.08
CA LYS A 145 16.55 -6.75 -2.88
C LYS A 145 16.91 -6.60 -1.40
N GLY A 146 18.10 -6.06 -1.13
CA GLY A 146 18.47 -5.62 0.23
C GLY A 146 18.83 -6.77 1.19
N GLY A 147 19.17 -7.95 0.68
CA GLY A 147 19.51 -9.09 1.53
C GLY A 147 18.25 -9.71 2.14
N LEU A 148 18.14 -9.66 3.47
CA LEU A 148 16.96 -10.17 4.19
C LEU A 148 15.79 -9.18 4.24
N LEU A 149 15.92 -7.99 3.67
CA LEU A 149 14.87 -6.96 3.70
C LEU A 149 13.69 -7.32 2.78
N ARG A 150 13.98 -7.78 1.55
CA ARG A 150 12.96 -8.19 0.57
C ARG A 150 13.37 -9.50 -0.10
N VAL A 151 12.67 -10.57 0.25
CA VAL A 151 13.02 -11.96 -0.07
C VAL A 151 11.79 -12.75 -0.52
N ARG A 152 12.03 -13.85 -1.23
CA ARG A 152 10.98 -14.78 -1.64
C ARG A 152 10.62 -15.77 -0.54
N GLU A 153 11.61 -16.18 0.26
CA GLU A 153 11.44 -17.12 1.35
C GLU A 153 11.90 -16.50 2.68
N PHE A 154 11.02 -16.47 3.69
CA PHE A 154 11.30 -15.83 4.98
C PHE A 154 10.50 -16.45 6.12
N VAL A 155 10.99 -16.29 7.35
CA VAL A 155 10.23 -16.64 8.54
C VAL A 155 9.39 -15.44 8.94
N MET A 156 8.09 -15.66 9.06
CA MET A 156 7.15 -14.65 9.54
C MET A 156 6.55 -15.12 10.86
N LYS A 157 6.37 -14.18 11.78
CA LYS A 157 5.42 -14.36 12.88
C LYS A 157 4.08 -13.84 12.40
N ASP A 158 3.06 -14.68 12.44
CA ASP A 158 1.69 -14.28 12.12
C ASP A 158 0.82 -14.57 13.34
N SER A 159 -0.11 -13.66 13.64
CA SER A 159 -0.99 -13.74 14.80
C SER A 159 -2.40 -13.38 14.38
N TYR A 160 -3.37 -14.19 14.80
CA TYR A 160 -4.77 -14.11 14.43
C TYR A 160 -5.62 -14.19 15.70
N SER A 161 -6.44 -13.16 15.94
CA SER A 161 -7.44 -13.17 16.99
C SER A 161 -8.82 -13.48 16.42
N PHE A 162 -9.65 -14.14 17.21
CA PHE A 162 -11.05 -14.41 16.90
C PHE A 162 -11.89 -13.91 18.07
N ASP A 163 -12.80 -13.00 17.78
CA ASP A 163 -13.55 -12.26 18.77
C ASP A 163 -15.05 -12.32 18.45
N LEU A 164 -15.89 -12.18 19.48
CA LEU A 164 -17.35 -12.26 19.33
C LEU A 164 -17.92 -11.06 18.58
N ASP A 165 -17.32 -9.89 18.79
CA ASP A 165 -17.75 -8.60 18.27
C ASP A 165 -16.56 -7.67 18.05
N THR A 166 -16.84 -6.50 17.47
CA THR A 166 -15.83 -5.47 17.17
C THR A 166 -15.16 -4.94 18.44
N ALA A 167 -15.88 -4.85 19.57
CA ALA A 167 -15.26 -4.38 20.81
C ALA A 167 -14.19 -5.35 21.32
N GLY A 168 -14.39 -6.67 21.15
CA GLY A 168 -13.36 -7.67 21.41
C GLY A 168 -12.16 -7.52 20.47
N LEU A 169 -12.41 -7.32 19.17
CA LEU A 169 -11.37 -7.06 18.18
C LEU A 169 -10.51 -5.84 18.55
N ASP A 170 -11.14 -4.72 18.93
CA ASP A 170 -10.44 -3.48 19.30
C ASP A 170 -9.51 -3.72 20.52
N VAL A 171 -9.99 -4.47 21.52
CA VAL A 171 -9.17 -4.84 22.68
C VAL A 171 -7.97 -5.69 22.27
N GLN A 172 -8.14 -6.64 21.34
CA GLN A 172 -7.03 -7.45 20.84
C GLN A 172 -6.07 -6.63 20.00
N PHE A 173 -6.56 -5.71 19.17
CA PHE A 173 -5.77 -4.80 18.37
C PHE A 173 -4.85 -3.96 19.25
N ASP A 174 -5.39 -3.31 20.29
CA ASP A 174 -4.63 -2.51 21.25
C ASP A 174 -3.55 -3.34 21.99
N ARG A 175 -3.89 -4.58 22.36
CA ARG A 175 -2.93 -5.50 23.00
C ARG A 175 -1.79 -5.87 22.06
N HIS A 176 -2.08 -6.17 20.79
CA HIS A 176 -1.05 -6.42 19.80
C HIS A 176 -0.20 -5.18 19.56
N PHE A 177 -0.81 -4.01 19.45
CA PHE A 177 -0.10 -2.75 19.26
C PHE A 177 0.93 -2.51 20.37
N GLU A 178 0.54 -2.64 21.64
CA GLU A 178 1.48 -2.49 22.76
C GLU A 178 2.52 -3.62 22.83
N ALA A 179 2.15 -4.87 22.51
CA ALA A 179 3.08 -5.98 22.43
C ALA A 179 4.17 -5.72 21.37
N TYR A 180 3.81 -5.21 20.18
CA TYR A 180 4.77 -4.90 19.13
C TYR A 180 5.67 -3.72 19.51
N LYS A 181 5.12 -2.68 20.16
CA LYS A 181 5.94 -1.60 20.74
C LYS A 181 6.98 -2.15 21.72
N ASN A 182 6.61 -3.11 22.56
CA ASN A 182 7.54 -3.77 23.48
C ASN A 182 8.59 -4.60 22.72
N VAL A 183 8.18 -5.37 21.69
CA VAL A 183 9.08 -6.15 20.84
C VAL A 183 10.18 -5.25 20.27
N PHE A 184 9.81 -4.17 19.57
CA PHE A 184 10.79 -3.27 18.94
C PHE A 184 11.68 -2.58 19.98
N ARG A 185 11.13 -2.17 21.13
CA ARG A 185 11.90 -1.61 22.25
C ARG A 185 12.93 -2.61 22.79
N ARG A 186 12.58 -3.89 22.92
CA ARG A 186 13.46 -4.96 23.43
C ARG A 186 14.50 -5.40 22.42
N ILE A 187 14.20 -5.34 21.12
CA ILE A 187 15.16 -5.52 20.03
C ILE A 187 16.15 -4.33 19.99
N GLY A 188 15.70 -3.15 20.41
CA GLY A 188 16.51 -1.93 20.48
C GLY A 188 16.46 -1.12 19.18
N THR A 189 15.28 -1.08 18.55
CA THR A 189 15.03 -0.33 17.31
C THR A 189 14.02 0.80 17.57
N ASP A 190 14.26 1.97 16.96
CA ASP A 190 13.36 3.12 17.01
C ASP A 190 12.25 2.97 15.96
N ALA A 191 11.39 1.97 16.13
CA ALA A 191 10.25 1.75 15.26
C ALA A 191 9.17 2.81 15.50
N VAL A 192 8.62 3.35 14.40
CA VAL A 192 7.51 4.28 14.41
C VAL A 192 6.25 3.54 13.96
N SER A 193 5.18 3.61 14.73
CA SER A 193 3.86 3.15 14.29
C SER A 193 3.25 4.16 13.33
N VAL A 194 2.79 3.71 12.16
CA VAL A 194 2.19 4.55 11.13
C VAL A 194 0.86 3.97 10.67
N GLU A 195 -0.13 4.83 10.42
CA GLU A 195 -1.38 4.46 9.75
C GLU A 195 -1.09 3.95 8.34
N ALA A 196 -1.68 2.82 7.96
CA ALA A 196 -1.38 2.16 6.69
C ALA A 196 -2.64 1.75 5.93
N SER A 197 -2.44 1.34 4.68
CA SER A 197 -3.47 0.64 3.93
C SER A 197 -3.65 -0.78 4.48
N SER A 198 -4.88 -1.29 4.46
CA SER A 198 -5.13 -2.71 4.71
C SER A 198 -4.84 -3.58 3.46
N GLY A 199 -4.72 -2.92 2.30
CA GLY A 199 -4.41 -3.55 1.01
C GLY A 199 -5.28 -4.76 0.70
N VAL A 200 -4.66 -5.75 0.06
CA VAL A 200 -5.30 -7.01 -0.37
C VAL A 200 -5.69 -7.94 0.79
N MET A 201 -5.26 -7.65 2.02
CA MET A 201 -5.66 -8.40 3.21
C MET A 201 -7.09 -8.05 3.63
N GLY A 202 -7.60 -6.89 3.21
CA GLY A 202 -8.89 -6.35 3.65
C GLY A 202 -8.85 -5.86 5.10
N GLY A 203 -9.92 -5.18 5.53
CA GLY A 203 -10.04 -4.60 6.87
C GLY A 203 -10.08 -3.07 6.86
N THR A 204 -10.46 -2.48 8.00
CA THR A 204 -10.73 -1.03 8.11
C THR A 204 -9.59 -0.23 8.72
N GLU A 205 -8.85 -0.82 9.65
CA GLU A 205 -7.75 -0.18 10.37
C GLU A 205 -6.49 -1.03 10.23
N SER A 206 -5.37 -0.38 9.91
CA SER A 206 -4.07 -1.01 9.69
C SER A 206 -2.97 -0.10 10.24
N ILE A 207 -2.04 -0.70 10.97
CA ILE A 207 -0.88 -0.03 11.54
C ILE A 207 0.37 -0.80 11.17
N GLU A 208 1.31 -0.09 10.55
CA GLU A 208 2.64 -0.60 10.25
C GLU A 208 3.65 -0.11 11.29
N PHE A 209 4.62 -0.96 11.63
CA PHE A 209 5.76 -0.57 12.44
C PHE A 209 7.01 -0.44 11.57
N MET A 210 7.43 0.82 11.36
CA MET A 210 8.50 1.17 10.43
C MET A 210 9.79 1.56 11.17
N VAL A 211 10.92 0.96 10.80
CA VAL A 211 12.24 1.38 11.28
C VAL A 211 12.89 2.26 10.21
N ARG A 212 13.19 3.51 10.56
CA ARG A 212 13.78 4.48 9.63
C ARG A 212 15.14 4.01 9.12
N SER A 213 15.32 4.03 7.80
CA SER A 213 16.54 3.55 7.15
C SER A 213 16.64 4.15 5.74
N ASP A 214 17.85 4.52 5.32
CA ASP A 214 18.12 4.95 3.94
C ASP A 214 17.89 3.83 2.91
N SER A 215 17.75 2.59 3.36
CA SER A 215 17.39 1.42 2.53
C SER A 215 15.92 1.02 2.67
N GLY A 216 15.08 1.86 3.28
CA GLY A 216 13.63 1.64 3.33
C GLY A 216 13.00 1.73 1.95
N GLU A 217 11.96 0.95 1.71
CA GLU A 217 11.19 0.96 0.45
C GLU A 217 9.86 1.72 0.58
N ASP A 218 9.45 2.03 1.81
CA ASP A 218 8.25 2.79 2.14
C ASP A 218 8.59 4.24 2.50
N ASP A 219 7.84 5.17 1.91
CA ASP A 219 7.82 6.57 2.32
C ASP A 219 6.73 6.78 3.39
N ILE A 220 7.05 7.49 4.47
CA ILE A 220 6.09 7.79 5.55
C ILE A 220 5.94 9.29 5.75
N ALA A 221 4.71 9.77 5.90
CA ALA A 221 4.43 11.12 6.35
C ALA A 221 4.41 11.18 7.88
N ILE A 222 5.18 12.10 8.48
CA ILE A 222 5.25 12.30 9.93
C ILE A 222 5.02 13.77 10.25
N CYS A 223 4.20 14.05 11.26
CA CYS A 223 4.12 15.37 11.84
C CYS A 223 5.14 15.52 12.99
N PRO A 224 6.07 16.50 12.94
CA PRO A 224 7.01 16.73 14.03
C PRO A 224 6.37 17.38 15.28
N ALA A 225 5.15 17.90 15.16
CA ALA A 225 4.45 18.64 16.22
C ALA A 225 3.37 17.83 16.96
N CYS A 226 2.97 16.66 16.44
CA CYS A 226 2.00 15.77 17.06
C CYS A 226 2.32 14.30 16.75
N ASP A 227 1.42 13.38 17.08
CA ASP A 227 1.57 11.94 16.91
C ASP A 227 1.11 11.41 15.53
N TYR A 228 0.75 12.28 14.61
CA TYR A 228 0.34 11.87 13.26
C TYR A 228 1.52 11.26 12.50
N ALA A 229 1.39 10.00 12.10
CA ALA A 229 2.29 9.33 11.19
C ALA A 229 1.50 8.33 10.33
N ALA A 230 1.78 8.30 9.03
CA ALA A 230 1.09 7.42 8.08
C ALA A 230 2.03 7.02 6.94
N ASN A 231 1.89 5.80 6.42
CA ASN A 231 2.46 5.43 5.13
C ASN A 231 1.90 6.40 4.07
N THR A 232 2.72 6.87 3.12
CA THR A 232 2.25 7.82 2.08
C THR A 232 1.07 7.29 1.26
N GLU A 233 0.91 5.98 1.17
CA GLU A 233 -0.25 5.31 0.56
C GLU A 233 -1.57 5.61 1.30
N LYS A 234 -1.51 5.88 2.61
CA LYS A 234 -2.65 6.22 3.47
C LYS A 234 -2.69 7.68 3.90
N ALA A 235 -1.55 8.37 3.89
CA ALA A 235 -1.38 9.68 4.47
C ALA A 235 -2.35 10.72 3.89
N THR A 236 -2.89 11.59 4.74
CA THR A 236 -3.73 12.72 4.38
C THR A 236 -3.07 14.02 4.83
N SER A 237 -3.48 15.14 4.25
CA SER A 237 -3.04 16.46 4.72
C SER A 237 -4.15 17.49 4.55
N ALA A 238 -4.15 18.50 5.41
CA ALA A 238 -5.02 19.65 5.32
C ALA A 238 -4.53 20.57 4.19
N LEU A 239 -5.42 20.86 3.25
CA LEU A 239 -5.13 21.78 2.17
C LEU A 239 -5.54 23.21 2.57
N PRO A 240 -4.79 24.23 2.10
CA PRO A 240 -5.21 25.60 2.29
C PRO A 240 -6.55 25.86 1.60
N ALA A 241 -7.35 26.75 2.17
CA ALA A 241 -8.55 27.25 1.51
C ALA A 241 -8.19 27.87 0.15
N PHE A 242 -9.00 27.60 -0.86
CA PHE A 242 -8.83 28.18 -2.19
C PHE A 242 -9.64 29.47 -2.31
N GLY A 243 -9.09 30.42 -3.08
CA GLY A 243 -9.71 31.71 -3.38
C GLY A 243 -9.89 31.88 -4.88
N ASP A 244 -10.63 30.95 -5.50
CA ASP A 244 -10.87 30.98 -6.95
C ASP A 244 -11.64 32.25 -7.33
N GLN A 245 -11.26 32.88 -8.45
CA GLN A 245 -12.00 34.03 -8.97
C GLN A 245 -13.32 33.58 -9.58
N VAL A 246 -14.39 34.32 -9.32
CA VAL A 246 -15.72 34.01 -9.87
C VAL A 246 -15.73 34.21 -11.39
N TRP A 247 -16.05 33.14 -12.12
CA TRP A 247 -16.37 33.20 -13.54
C TRP A 247 -17.89 33.19 -13.73
N LYS A 248 -18.44 34.29 -14.27
CA LYS A 248 -19.90 34.49 -14.35
C LYS A 248 -20.55 33.96 -15.63
N ALA A 249 -19.75 33.55 -16.62
CA ALA A 249 -20.24 33.03 -17.89
C ALA A 249 -20.27 31.49 -17.86
N PRO A 250 -20.93 30.83 -18.84
CA PRO A 250 -20.74 29.40 -19.07
C PRO A 250 -19.25 29.08 -19.35
N PRO A 251 -18.85 27.80 -19.25
CA PRO A 251 -17.50 27.39 -19.65
C PRO A 251 -17.18 27.81 -21.08
N GLU A 252 -16.02 28.40 -21.28
CA GLU A 252 -15.55 28.87 -22.57
C GLU A 252 -14.49 27.92 -23.12
N ARG A 253 -14.63 27.54 -24.38
CA ARG A 253 -13.67 26.69 -25.08
C ARG A 253 -12.55 27.53 -25.71
N PHE A 254 -11.31 27.07 -25.59
CA PHE A 254 -10.14 27.75 -26.16
C PHE A 254 -9.09 26.76 -26.71
N PRO A 255 -8.32 27.16 -27.75
CA PRO A 255 -7.37 26.28 -28.40
C PRO A 255 -6.07 26.12 -27.58
N THR A 256 -5.54 24.91 -27.56
CA THR A 256 -4.30 24.49 -26.89
C THR A 256 -3.47 23.54 -27.79
N PRO A 257 -3.08 23.97 -28.99
CA PRO A 257 -2.40 23.12 -29.97
C PRO A 257 -1.07 22.59 -29.43
N GLY A 258 -0.93 21.26 -29.43
CA GLY A 258 0.29 20.57 -28.99
C GLY A 258 0.52 20.58 -27.47
N ILE A 259 -0.40 21.13 -26.68
CA ILE A 259 -0.31 21.11 -25.20
C ILE A 259 -1.00 19.84 -24.70
N ARG A 260 -0.28 19.05 -23.90
CA ARG A 260 -0.76 17.74 -23.38
C ARG A 260 -0.51 17.54 -21.88
N THR A 261 0.18 18.45 -21.21
CA THR A 261 0.54 18.32 -19.80
C THR A 261 0.13 19.56 -19.02
N ILE A 262 -0.12 19.38 -17.72
CA ILE A 262 -0.43 20.48 -16.79
C ILE A 262 0.66 21.54 -16.80
N ALA A 263 1.93 21.10 -16.81
CA ALA A 263 3.09 21.98 -16.85
C ALA A 263 3.16 22.80 -18.14
N ALA A 264 2.95 22.17 -19.31
CA ALA A 264 2.94 22.87 -20.59
C ALA A 264 1.78 23.88 -20.69
N LEU A 265 0.62 23.56 -20.11
CA LEU A 265 -0.49 24.50 -20.05
C LEU A 265 -0.19 25.69 -19.13
N GLN A 266 0.54 25.48 -18.02
CA GLN A 266 0.95 26.57 -17.13
C GLN A 266 2.01 27.49 -17.76
N GLU A 267 2.92 26.95 -18.59
CA GLU A 267 3.97 27.72 -19.26
C GLU A 267 3.44 28.57 -20.42
N ALA A 268 2.28 28.22 -20.97
CA ALA A 268 1.66 28.99 -22.02
C ALA A 268 1.14 30.34 -21.48
N GLU A 269 1.32 31.40 -22.26
CA GLU A 269 0.96 32.76 -21.85
C GLU A 269 -0.57 32.94 -21.73
N GLY A 270 -1.05 33.34 -20.55
CA GLY A 270 -2.48 33.59 -20.29
C GLY A 270 -3.30 32.36 -19.89
N PHE A 271 -2.64 31.26 -19.50
CA PHE A 271 -3.29 30.01 -19.11
C PHE A 271 -3.22 29.77 -17.58
N ALA A 272 -4.04 28.83 -17.11
CA ALA A 272 -4.26 28.58 -15.68
C ALA A 272 -3.03 27.97 -14.98
N SER A 273 -2.81 28.38 -13.72
CA SER A 273 -1.82 27.71 -12.85
C SER A 273 -2.21 26.25 -12.58
N ALA A 274 -1.26 25.38 -12.25
CA ALA A 274 -1.54 23.97 -11.96
C ALA A 274 -2.67 23.76 -10.90
N PRO A 275 -2.78 24.55 -9.81
CA PRO A 275 -3.90 24.45 -8.86
C PRO A 275 -5.27 24.87 -9.41
N GLN A 276 -5.33 25.57 -10.55
CA GLN A 276 -6.57 25.97 -11.24
C GLN A 276 -6.93 24.98 -12.38
N GLN A 277 -6.09 23.99 -12.65
CA GLN A 277 -6.37 22.96 -13.64
C GLN A 277 -6.99 21.72 -12.97
N ILE A 278 -7.87 21.02 -13.69
CA ILE A 278 -8.38 19.68 -13.35
C ILE A 278 -7.61 18.67 -14.21
N LYS A 279 -6.93 17.74 -13.54
CA LYS A 279 -6.29 16.59 -14.16
C LYS A 279 -7.31 15.46 -14.26
N THR A 280 -7.60 15.04 -15.48
CA THR A 280 -8.50 13.92 -15.78
C THR A 280 -7.68 12.69 -16.15
N LEU A 281 -7.83 11.61 -15.38
CA LEU A 281 -7.26 10.30 -15.68
C LEU A 281 -8.40 9.35 -16.03
N ALA A 282 -8.19 8.49 -17.04
CA ALA A 282 -9.15 7.47 -17.43
C ALA A 282 -8.65 6.10 -16.94
N TYR A 283 -9.44 5.45 -16.10
CA TYR A 283 -9.15 4.13 -15.52
C TYR A 283 -10.26 3.15 -15.86
N VAL A 284 -9.91 1.87 -15.92
CA VAL A 284 -10.88 0.77 -15.91
C VAL A 284 -10.85 0.16 -14.52
N ILE A 285 -12.01 0.14 -13.86
CA ILE A 285 -12.21 -0.33 -12.49
C ILE A 285 -13.32 -1.40 -12.55
N ASP A 286 -13.01 -2.63 -12.15
CA ASP A 286 -13.92 -3.79 -12.29
C ASP A 286 -14.50 -3.93 -13.72
N GLY A 287 -13.65 -3.73 -14.72
CA GLY A 287 -14.05 -3.78 -16.14
C GLY A 287 -14.84 -2.56 -16.65
N GLN A 288 -15.12 -1.56 -15.82
CA GLN A 288 -15.85 -0.34 -16.19
C GLN A 288 -14.94 0.89 -16.30
N MET A 289 -15.00 1.60 -17.43
CA MET A 289 -14.31 2.87 -17.62
C MET A 289 -14.85 3.92 -16.65
N THR A 290 -13.96 4.58 -15.91
CA THR A 290 -14.23 5.58 -14.89
C THR A 290 -13.23 6.73 -15.01
N LEU A 291 -13.71 7.98 -14.88
CA LEU A 291 -12.84 9.15 -14.86
C LEU A 291 -12.44 9.47 -13.43
N LEU A 292 -11.14 9.69 -13.20
CA LEU A 292 -10.59 10.17 -11.94
C LEU A 292 -10.18 11.64 -12.11
N LEU A 293 -10.69 12.50 -11.23
CA LEU A 293 -10.39 13.94 -11.25
C LEU A 293 -9.53 14.32 -10.06
N LEU A 294 -8.39 14.93 -10.33
CA LEU A 294 -7.50 15.53 -9.33
C LEU A 294 -7.23 17.00 -9.67
N ARG A 295 -6.77 17.78 -8.69
CA ARG A 295 -6.18 19.10 -8.95
C ARG A 295 -4.92 18.93 -9.79
N GLY A 296 -4.63 19.86 -10.70
CA GLY A 296 -3.57 19.71 -11.71
C GLY A 296 -2.18 19.46 -11.12
N ASP A 297 -1.88 20.07 -9.98
CA ASP A 297 -0.63 19.89 -9.23
C ASP A 297 -0.59 18.63 -8.35
N HIS A 298 -1.68 17.86 -8.23
CA HIS A 298 -1.70 16.62 -7.46
C HIS A 298 -1.38 15.40 -8.31
N GLU A 299 -0.78 14.38 -7.69
CA GLU A 299 -0.52 13.07 -8.29
C GLU A 299 -1.46 12.03 -7.69
N LEU A 300 -1.88 11.05 -8.49
CA LEU A 300 -2.72 9.96 -8.04
C LEU A 300 -1.90 9.03 -7.12
N MET A 301 -2.48 8.66 -5.99
CA MET A 301 -2.06 7.54 -5.16
C MET A 301 -2.98 6.36 -5.45
N GLU A 302 -2.52 5.43 -6.30
CA GLU A 302 -3.34 4.29 -6.74
C GLU A 302 -3.83 3.43 -5.58
N GLN A 303 -3.05 3.28 -4.51
CA GLN A 303 -3.48 2.53 -3.33
C GLN A 303 -4.73 3.12 -2.67
N LYS A 304 -4.89 4.45 -2.67
CA LYS A 304 -6.12 5.07 -2.14
C LYS A 304 -7.32 4.86 -3.04
N LEU A 305 -7.11 4.73 -4.35
CA LEU A 305 -8.16 4.33 -5.28
C LEU A 305 -8.62 2.91 -4.96
N ILE A 306 -7.69 1.96 -4.80
CA ILE A 306 -7.98 0.56 -4.44
C ILE A 306 -8.75 0.50 -3.12
N ASP A 307 -8.26 1.16 -2.08
CA ASP A 307 -8.91 1.18 -0.76
C ASP A 307 -10.29 1.82 -0.83
N GLY A 308 -10.43 2.89 -1.61
CA GLY A 308 -11.68 3.62 -1.77
C GLY A 308 -12.72 2.83 -2.56
N THR A 309 -12.35 2.15 -3.63
CA THR A 309 -13.26 1.35 -4.47
C THR A 309 -13.54 -0.02 -3.89
N GLY A 310 -12.62 -0.57 -3.10
CA GLY A 310 -12.69 -1.93 -2.54
C GLY A 310 -12.32 -3.02 -3.56
N THR A 311 -11.70 -2.66 -4.68
CA THR A 311 -11.25 -3.62 -5.71
C THR A 311 -9.79 -3.38 -6.11
N ALA A 312 -9.07 -4.48 -6.35
CA ALA A 312 -7.72 -4.46 -6.91
C ALA A 312 -7.71 -4.61 -8.45
N ASP A 313 -8.86 -4.87 -9.09
CA ASP A 313 -8.98 -4.91 -10.56
C ASP A 313 -9.09 -3.49 -11.12
N ILE A 314 -7.96 -2.78 -11.06
CA ILE A 314 -7.81 -1.43 -11.59
C ILE A 314 -6.66 -1.37 -12.60
N ARG A 315 -6.86 -0.60 -13.67
CA ARG A 315 -5.77 -0.26 -14.60
C ARG A 315 -6.02 1.08 -15.29
N PRO A 316 -4.96 1.78 -15.72
CA PRO A 316 -5.11 2.85 -16.70
C PRO A 316 -5.82 2.35 -17.96
N ALA A 317 -6.71 3.18 -18.51
CA ALA A 317 -7.35 2.88 -19.78
C ALA A 317 -6.34 2.98 -20.95
N HIS A 318 -6.48 2.11 -21.93
CA HIS A 318 -5.69 2.20 -23.15
C HIS A 318 -6.17 3.36 -24.04
N PRO A 319 -5.29 3.98 -24.84
CA PRO A 319 -5.65 5.13 -25.69
C PRO A 319 -6.88 4.89 -26.59
N GLU A 320 -7.02 3.68 -27.13
CA GLU A 320 -8.18 3.33 -27.98
C GLU A 320 -9.50 3.27 -27.20
N GLU A 321 -9.47 2.84 -25.94
CA GLU A 321 -10.63 2.84 -25.06
C GLU A 321 -11.05 4.28 -24.72
N ILE A 322 -10.05 5.15 -24.45
CA ILE A 322 -10.24 6.57 -24.17
C ILE A 322 -10.86 7.27 -25.38
N ARG A 323 -10.26 7.14 -26.57
CA ARG A 323 -10.77 7.76 -27.80
C ARG A 323 -12.20 7.32 -28.12
N ARG A 324 -12.52 6.04 -27.91
CA ARG A 324 -13.90 5.55 -28.10
C ARG A 324 -14.89 6.17 -27.11
N ALA A 325 -14.48 6.37 -25.87
CA ALA A 325 -15.38 6.82 -24.80
C ALA A 325 -15.53 8.34 -24.72
N LEU A 326 -14.47 9.09 -25.04
CA LEU A 326 -14.39 10.55 -24.88
C LEU A 326 -14.16 11.31 -26.18
N GLY A 327 -13.66 10.68 -27.25
CA GLY A 327 -13.43 11.34 -28.53
C GLY A 327 -12.11 12.11 -28.67
N ALA A 328 -11.22 12.05 -27.67
CA ALA A 328 -9.92 12.70 -27.67
C ALA A 328 -8.82 11.84 -27.04
N ASP A 329 -7.57 12.20 -27.29
CA ASP A 329 -6.40 11.59 -26.68
C ASP A 329 -6.07 12.19 -25.30
N PRO A 330 -5.28 11.47 -24.46
CA PRO A 330 -4.76 12.01 -23.21
C PRO A 330 -4.10 13.37 -23.38
N GLY A 331 -4.42 14.31 -22.49
CA GLY A 331 -3.97 15.70 -22.55
C GLY A 331 -5.04 16.70 -22.99
N SER A 332 -6.17 16.23 -23.54
CA SER A 332 -7.35 17.08 -23.84
C SER A 332 -8.64 16.55 -23.20
N LEU A 333 -8.52 15.69 -22.17
CA LEU A 333 -9.64 15.01 -21.51
C LEU A 333 -10.27 15.86 -20.39
N GLY A 334 -11.59 15.76 -20.23
CA GLY A 334 -12.35 16.39 -19.16
C GLY A 334 -13.65 15.64 -18.85
N ALA A 335 -14.29 16.02 -17.74
CA ALA A 335 -15.57 15.43 -17.33
C ALA A 335 -16.79 16.33 -17.59
N VAL A 336 -16.59 17.51 -18.19
CA VAL A 336 -17.70 18.43 -18.49
C VAL A 336 -18.61 17.78 -19.54
N GLY A 337 -19.90 17.65 -19.21
CA GLY A 337 -20.89 17.02 -20.09
C GLY A 337 -20.75 15.50 -20.27
N VAL A 338 -19.89 14.84 -19.49
CA VAL A 338 -19.76 13.37 -19.50
C VAL A 338 -20.73 12.79 -18.47
N SER A 339 -21.83 12.20 -18.94
CA SER A 339 -22.86 11.59 -18.06
C SER A 339 -22.95 10.07 -18.18
N HIS A 340 -22.27 9.47 -19.16
CA HIS A 340 -22.30 8.02 -19.42
C HIS A 340 -21.16 7.25 -18.74
N LEU A 341 -20.22 7.94 -18.09
CA LEU A 341 -19.12 7.35 -17.34
C LEU A 341 -19.20 7.80 -15.88
N PRO A 342 -18.92 6.93 -14.90
CA PRO A 342 -18.73 7.37 -13.53
C PRO A 342 -17.55 8.33 -13.42
N VAL A 343 -17.67 9.29 -12.51
CA VAL A 343 -16.63 10.26 -12.19
C VAL A 343 -16.33 10.17 -10.71
N ILE A 344 -15.08 9.84 -10.38
CA ILE A 344 -14.55 9.88 -9.01
C ILE A 344 -13.65 11.11 -8.90
N ALA A 345 -13.90 12.00 -7.94
CA ALA A 345 -13.10 13.21 -7.76
C ALA A 345 -12.41 13.26 -6.39
N ASP A 346 -11.21 13.83 -6.37
CA ASP A 346 -10.49 14.14 -5.14
C ASP A 346 -11.14 15.32 -4.39
N PRO A 347 -11.32 15.26 -3.06
CA PRO A 347 -11.90 16.34 -2.26
C PRO A 347 -11.23 17.71 -2.44
N ALA A 348 -9.98 17.78 -2.92
CA ALA A 348 -9.35 19.06 -3.26
C ALA A 348 -10.06 19.84 -4.39
N LEU A 349 -10.93 19.17 -5.15
CA LEU A 349 -11.78 19.77 -6.18
C LEU A 349 -13.17 20.20 -5.66
N GLU A 350 -13.53 19.83 -4.43
CA GLU A 350 -14.84 20.16 -3.88
C GLU A 350 -14.96 21.68 -3.67
N GLY A 351 -16.01 22.27 -4.24
CA GLY A 351 -16.25 23.71 -4.23
C GLY A 351 -15.35 24.55 -5.13
N ARG A 352 -14.41 23.94 -5.89
CA ARG A 352 -13.56 24.69 -6.83
C ARG A 352 -14.37 25.29 -7.98
N THR A 353 -14.02 26.52 -8.34
CA THR A 353 -14.71 27.31 -9.38
C THR A 353 -13.70 27.88 -10.36
N ASN A 354 -14.16 28.27 -11.56
CA ASN A 354 -13.31 28.86 -12.60
C ASN A 354 -12.06 28.02 -12.91
N MET A 355 -12.25 26.71 -12.97
CA MET A 355 -11.22 25.74 -13.27
C MET A 355 -11.01 25.61 -14.78
N VAL A 356 -9.87 25.02 -15.15
CA VAL A 356 -9.53 24.65 -16.51
C VAL A 356 -9.42 23.14 -16.66
N THR A 357 -10.01 22.56 -17.70
CA THR A 357 -9.96 21.11 -17.98
C THR A 357 -9.97 20.87 -19.49
N GLY A 358 -9.57 19.68 -19.93
CA GLY A 358 -9.68 19.31 -21.34
C GLY A 358 -11.13 19.34 -21.85
N ALA A 359 -11.32 19.60 -23.14
CA ALA A 359 -12.63 19.74 -23.77
C ALA A 359 -13.18 18.45 -24.39
N ASN A 360 -12.50 17.31 -24.21
CA ASN A 360 -12.76 16.06 -24.92
C ASN A 360 -12.69 16.21 -26.45
N GLU A 361 -11.84 17.13 -26.91
CA GLU A 361 -11.44 17.29 -28.30
C GLU A 361 -9.95 17.66 -28.32
N ASP A 362 -9.17 16.99 -29.18
CA ASP A 362 -7.74 17.21 -29.24
C ASP A 362 -7.38 18.66 -29.50
N ASP A 363 -6.41 19.17 -28.75
CA ASP A 363 -5.96 20.57 -28.83
C ASP A 363 -6.98 21.60 -28.33
N TRP A 364 -7.94 21.20 -27.49
CA TRP A 364 -8.89 22.12 -26.88
C TRP A 364 -9.10 21.88 -25.39
N HIS A 365 -9.28 22.99 -24.68
CA HIS A 365 -9.61 23.02 -23.27
C HIS A 365 -10.81 23.94 -23.00
N LEU A 366 -11.39 23.80 -21.81
CA LEU A 366 -12.44 24.64 -21.25
C LEU A 366 -11.87 25.46 -20.10
N ARG A 367 -12.27 26.73 -20.00
CA ARG A 367 -12.03 27.62 -18.85
C ARG A 367 -13.35 28.05 -18.24
N GLY A 368 -13.33 28.50 -16.98
CA GLY A 368 -14.55 28.93 -16.31
C GLY A 368 -15.43 27.78 -15.84
N VAL A 369 -14.82 26.60 -15.62
CA VAL A 369 -15.52 25.38 -15.18
C VAL A 369 -15.71 25.41 -13.68
N ASP A 370 -16.96 25.30 -13.23
CA ASP A 370 -17.29 25.14 -11.82
C ASP A 370 -17.60 23.66 -11.57
N VAL A 371 -16.87 23.02 -10.66
CA VAL A 371 -16.97 21.56 -10.47
C VAL A 371 -18.41 21.15 -10.13
N ALA A 372 -19.06 21.87 -9.21
CA ALA A 372 -20.43 21.58 -8.79
C ALA A 372 -21.51 21.88 -9.86
N ARG A 373 -21.21 22.75 -10.84
CA ARG A 373 -22.17 23.17 -11.88
C ARG A 373 -22.06 22.31 -13.13
N ASP A 374 -20.83 22.00 -13.54
CA ASP A 374 -20.51 21.51 -14.88
C ASP A 374 -20.10 20.03 -14.91
N ILE A 375 -19.84 19.41 -13.75
CA ILE A 375 -19.36 18.03 -13.64
C ILE A 375 -20.24 17.25 -12.67
N GLU A 376 -20.80 16.14 -13.15
CA GLU A 376 -21.55 15.20 -12.31
C GLU A 376 -20.58 14.22 -11.61
N VAL A 377 -20.18 14.56 -10.38
CA VAL A 377 -19.30 13.70 -9.58
C VAL A 377 -20.11 12.57 -8.94
N SER A 378 -19.80 11.33 -9.31
CA SER A 378 -20.45 10.13 -8.78
C SER A 378 -19.98 9.81 -7.36
N ARG A 379 -18.70 10.04 -7.05
CA ARG A 379 -18.12 9.76 -5.74
C ARG A 379 -16.92 10.67 -5.43
N TRP A 380 -16.79 11.04 -4.16
CA TRP A 380 -15.60 11.73 -3.64
C TRP A 380 -14.73 10.73 -2.89
N LEU A 381 -13.45 10.67 -3.25
CA LEU A 381 -12.44 9.80 -2.62
C LEU A 381 -11.15 10.58 -2.48
N ASP A 382 -10.45 10.46 -1.35
CA ASP A 382 -9.08 10.94 -1.27
C ASP A 382 -8.22 10.13 -2.25
N LEU A 383 -7.73 10.77 -3.30
CA LEU A 383 -7.02 10.10 -4.39
C LEU A 383 -5.57 10.56 -4.47
N ARG A 384 -5.18 11.64 -3.80
CA ARG A 384 -3.89 12.28 -4.04
C ARG A 384 -2.77 11.75 -3.14
N LYS A 385 -1.55 11.79 -3.66
CA LYS A 385 -0.33 11.69 -2.84
C LYS A 385 -0.11 12.97 -2.03
N VAL A 386 0.23 12.83 -0.75
CA VAL A 386 0.64 13.94 0.12
C VAL A 386 2.04 14.42 -0.26
N LYS A 387 2.28 15.72 -0.12
CA LYS A 387 3.59 16.34 -0.37
C LYS A 387 4.27 16.80 0.91
N ALA A 388 5.60 16.80 0.90
CA ALA A 388 6.39 17.36 1.99
C ALA A 388 6.03 18.84 2.20
N GLY A 389 5.90 19.23 3.47
CA GLY A 389 5.54 20.59 3.87
C GLY A 389 4.04 20.89 3.90
N GLU A 390 3.17 20.00 3.43
CA GLU A 390 1.72 20.17 3.57
C GLU A 390 1.29 20.13 5.04
N ALA A 391 0.15 20.75 5.35
CA ALA A 391 -0.30 20.91 6.73
C ALA A 391 -0.85 19.58 7.30
N CYS A 392 -0.43 19.22 8.49
CA CYS A 392 -0.90 18.05 9.21
C CYS A 392 -2.42 18.12 9.41
N PRO A 393 -3.17 17.03 9.15
CA PRO A 393 -4.63 17.03 9.29
C PRO A 393 -5.10 17.20 10.74
N ARG A 394 -4.24 16.93 11.74
CA ARG A 394 -4.57 17.02 13.16
C ARG A 394 -4.25 18.38 13.78
N CYS A 395 -3.11 18.98 13.43
CA CYS A 395 -2.60 20.19 14.11
C CYS A 395 -2.18 21.34 13.17
N GLY A 396 -2.20 21.14 11.85
CA GLY A 396 -1.84 22.16 10.87
C GLY A 396 -0.33 22.42 10.70
N ALA A 397 0.55 21.81 11.49
CA ALA A 397 1.99 21.92 11.32
C ALA A 397 2.49 21.19 10.05
N ALA A 398 3.59 21.62 9.46
CA ALA A 398 4.14 21.03 8.24
C ALA A 398 4.53 19.55 8.44
N LEU A 399 4.11 18.69 7.51
CA LEU A 399 4.49 17.28 7.45
C LEU A 399 5.91 17.12 6.89
N ALA A 400 6.67 16.19 7.49
CA ALA A 400 7.89 15.64 6.92
C ALA A 400 7.55 14.35 6.16
N LEU A 401 8.19 14.12 5.02
CA LEU A 401 8.17 12.86 4.28
C LEU A 401 9.53 12.18 4.40
#